data_AF-A0A8T1S242-F1
#
_entry.id   AF-A0A8T1S242-F1
#
_cell.length_a   1.000
_cell.length_b   1.000
_cell.length_c   1.000
_cell.angle_alpha   90.00
_cell.angle_beta   90.00
_cell.angle_gamma   90.00
#
_symmetry.space_group_name_H-M   'P 1'
#
loop_
_entity.id
_entity.type
_entity.pdbx_description
1 polymer ?
#
loop_
_entity_poly.entity_id
_entity_poly.type
_entity_poly.pdbx_seq_one_letter_code
_entity_poly.pdbx_strand_id
1 'polypeptide(L)'
;LPPDTELPGPGCWGQFEASLKMNLLLIFLFMLEAPSGVLSQVQLRETGPGEAKPGESLTLTCTISGDSVSSTRATWDWFRQPAGKRPEWMGCTWYRSGRWNTEYPSSLQSRTTITQDTSKNQFSLQLRSLTAADTGTYYC
;
A
#
# COMPACT_ATOMS: atom_id res chain seq x y z
N LEU A 1 -78.83 24.47 -30.20
CA LEU A 1 -78.51 23.96 -31.55
C LEU A 1 -76.99 23.98 -31.70
N PRO A 2 -76.35 22.80 -31.81
CA PRO A 2 -74.91 22.59 -32.10
C PRO A 2 -74.71 22.64 -33.66
N PRO A 3 -73.63 22.13 -34.30
CA PRO A 3 -72.42 21.42 -33.84
C PRO A 3 -71.11 22.02 -34.44
N ASP A 4 -69.90 21.42 -34.48
CA ASP A 4 -69.30 20.15 -34.01
C ASP A 4 -68.00 20.44 -33.21
N THR A 5 -67.29 19.57 -32.47
CA THR A 5 -66.93 18.12 -32.49
C THR A 5 -65.76 17.70 -33.39
N GLU A 6 -64.54 17.66 -32.84
CA GLU A 6 -63.54 16.63 -33.17
C GLU A 6 -62.75 16.22 -31.91
N LEU A 7 -62.31 14.95 -31.87
CA LEU A 7 -61.69 14.25 -30.74
C LEU A 7 -60.20 13.92 -31.02
N PRO A 8 -59.39 13.56 -30.01
CA PRO A 8 -57.92 13.63 -30.12
C PRO A 8 -57.24 12.41 -30.77
N GLY A 9 -56.18 12.67 -31.53
CA GLY A 9 -55.24 11.67 -32.07
C GLY A 9 -53.96 11.51 -31.22
N PRO A 10 -53.27 10.35 -31.25
CA PRO A 10 -52.27 9.97 -30.25
C PRO A 10 -50.82 10.34 -30.64
N GLY A 11 -49.94 10.63 -29.67
CA GLY A 11 -48.53 10.90 -30.00
C GLY A 11 -47.47 11.18 -28.93
N CYS A 12 -47.77 11.23 -27.62
CA CYS A 12 -46.75 11.60 -26.60
C CYS A 12 -46.13 10.44 -25.79
N TRP A 13 -46.22 9.20 -26.26
CA TRP A 13 -45.59 8.04 -25.61
C TRP A 13 -44.26 7.58 -26.24
N GLY A 14 -43.88 8.12 -27.41
CA GLY A 14 -42.61 7.78 -28.07
C GLY A 14 -41.39 8.61 -27.61
N GLN A 15 -41.59 9.71 -26.89
CA GLN A 15 -40.54 10.70 -26.64
C GLN A 15 -39.68 10.43 -25.38
N PHE A 16 -40.10 9.50 -24.51
CA PHE A 16 -39.32 9.11 -23.32
C PHE A 16 -38.28 8.01 -23.58
N GLU A 17 -38.45 7.15 -24.59
CA GLU A 17 -37.47 6.08 -24.88
C GLU A 17 -36.17 6.59 -25.55
N ALA A 18 -36.25 7.71 -26.29
CA ALA A 18 -35.08 8.29 -26.96
C ALA A 18 -34.11 8.97 -25.98
N SER A 19 -34.62 9.51 -24.87
CA SER A 19 -33.81 10.28 -23.90
C SER A 19 -32.88 9.42 -23.04
N LEU A 20 -33.09 8.09 -22.98
CA LEU A 20 -32.25 7.19 -22.18
C LEU A 20 -31.09 6.57 -22.98
N LYS A 21 -31.24 6.42 -24.30
CA LYS A 21 -30.23 5.80 -25.17
C LYS A 21 -29.03 6.71 -25.46
N MET A 22 -29.24 8.03 -25.57
CA MET A 22 -28.16 9.00 -25.81
C MET A 22 -27.24 9.16 -24.58
N ASN A 23 -27.80 9.14 -23.38
CA ASN A 23 -27.04 9.28 -22.13
C ASN A 23 -26.14 8.07 -21.85
N LEU A 24 -26.58 6.85 -22.21
CA LEU A 24 -25.74 5.65 -22.04
C LEU A 24 -24.48 5.73 -22.92
N LEU A 25 -24.63 6.17 -24.17
CA LEU A 25 -23.50 6.31 -25.11
C LEU A 25 -22.45 7.32 -24.61
N LEU A 26 -22.92 8.46 -24.06
CA LEU A 26 -22.06 9.49 -23.47
C LEU A 26 -21.32 8.99 -22.22
N ILE A 27 -21.98 8.19 -21.37
CA ILE A 27 -21.34 7.55 -20.22
C ILE A 27 -20.27 6.53 -20.67
N PHE A 28 -20.56 5.72 -21.70
CA PHE A 28 -19.58 4.79 -22.28
C PHE A 28 -18.35 5.51 -22.86
N LEU A 29 -18.53 6.67 -23.50
CA LEU A 29 -17.42 7.50 -23.98
C LEU A 29 -16.60 8.08 -22.82
N PHE A 30 -17.25 8.58 -21.75
CA PHE A 30 -16.57 9.10 -20.56
C PHE A 30 -15.73 8.04 -19.83
N MET A 31 -16.18 6.77 -19.83
CA MET A 31 -15.43 5.65 -19.27
C MET A 31 -14.22 5.25 -20.14
N LEU A 32 -14.21 5.61 -21.43
CA LEU A 32 -13.09 5.38 -22.34
C LEU A 32 -11.96 6.41 -22.16
N GLU A 33 -12.29 7.60 -21.65
CA GLU A 33 -11.36 8.67 -21.29
C GLU A 33 -10.97 8.66 -19.80
N ALA A 34 -10.93 7.48 -19.17
CA ALA A 34 -10.24 7.35 -17.90
C ALA A 34 -8.74 7.66 -18.13
N PRO A 35 -8.18 8.77 -17.57
CA PRO A 35 -6.75 9.01 -17.72
C PRO A 35 -6.01 7.87 -17.01
N SER A 36 -5.15 7.18 -17.76
CA SER A 36 -4.30 6.09 -17.27
C SER A 36 -3.19 6.60 -16.34
N GLY A 37 -3.59 7.30 -15.27
CA GLY A 37 -2.76 7.69 -14.15
C GLY A 37 -2.41 6.45 -13.34
N VAL A 38 -1.48 5.66 -13.86
CA VAL A 38 -0.80 4.61 -13.11
C VAL A 38 0.06 5.31 -12.05
N LEU A 39 -0.56 5.63 -10.92
CA LEU A 39 0.16 5.91 -9.70
C LEU A 39 0.90 4.61 -9.35
N SER A 40 2.23 4.64 -9.46
CA SER A 40 3.10 3.53 -9.10
C SER A 40 2.80 3.10 -7.66
N GLN A 41 2.21 1.92 -7.50
CA GLN A 41 1.90 1.40 -6.17
C GLN A 41 3.21 0.95 -5.52
N VAL A 42 3.51 1.50 -4.35
CA VAL A 42 4.62 1.01 -3.53
C VAL A 42 4.29 -0.39 -3.03
N GLN A 43 5.22 -1.32 -3.24
CA GLN A 43 5.13 -2.70 -2.78
C GLN A 43 6.36 -3.04 -1.95
N LEU A 44 6.12 -3.71 -0.82
CA LEU A 44 7.13 -4.19 0.11
C LEU A 44 7.13 -5.72 0.09
N ARG A 45 8.32 -6.31 0.22
CA ARG A 45 8.49 -7.77 0.23
C ARG A 45 9.58 -8.19 1.20
N GLU A 46 9.16 -8.80 2.30
CA GLU A 46 10.01 -9.41 3.31
C GLU A 46 10.66 -10.69 2.79
N THR A 47 11.90 -10.90 3.22
CA THR A 47 12.70 -12.11 3.00
C THR A 47 13.59 -12.35 4.22
N GLY A 48 13.87 -13.60 4.55
CA GLY A 48 14.70 -13.98 5.69
C GLY A 48 14.67 -15.48 5.94
N PRO A 49 15.45 -15.99 6.91
CA PRO A 49 15.35 -17.39 7.33
C PRO A 49 14.03 -17.60 8.09
N GLY A 50 13.32 -18.68 7.78
CA GLY A 50 12.03 -18.99 8.42
C GLY A 50 12.14 -19.42 9.89
N GLU A 51 13.32 -19.91 10.29
CA GLU A 51 13.63 -20.32 11.66
C GLU A 51 15.05 -19.89 12.03
N ALA A 52 15.28 -19.59 13.32
CA ALA A 52 16.59 -19.28 13.89
C ALA A 52 16.60 -19.72 15.37
N LYS A 53 17.74 -20.16 15.89
CA LYS A 53 17.82 -20.68 17.27
C LYS A 53 18.02 -19.56 18.29
N PRO A 54 17.62 -19.77 19.57
CA PRO A 54 17.99 -18.87 20.65
C PRO A 54 19.51 -18.65 20.73
N GLY A 55 19.92 -17.40 20.95
CA GLY A 55 21.32 -16.97 20.96
C GLY A 55 21.94 -16.67 19.59
N GLU A 56 21.35 -17.15 18.48
CA GLU A 56 21.80 -16.79 17.13
C GLU A 56 21.41 -15.35 16.77
N SER A 57 21.74 -14.91 15.54
CA SER A 57 21.32 -13.63 14.99
C SER A 57 20.40 -13.84 13.78
N LEU A 58 19.25 -13.18 13.78
CA LEU A 58 18.33 -13.10 12.65
C LEU A 58 18.74 -11.93 11.75
N THR A 59 18.61 -12.09 10.43
CA THR A 59 18.64 -10.95 9.50
C THR A 59 17.47 -11.11 8.52
N LEU A 60 16.61 -10.09 8.50
CA LEU A 60 15.48 -9.95 7.58
C LEU A 60 15.79 -8.84 6.60
N THR A 61 15.28 -8.93 5.38
CA THR A 61 15.46 -7.95 4.31
C THR A 61 14.13 -7.66 3.65
N CYS A 62 13.79 -6.37 3.59
CA CYS A 62 12.64 -5.84 2.88
C CYS A 62 13.10 -5.28 1.54
N THR A 63 12.49 -5.73 0.45
CA THR A 63 12.70 -5.17 -0.91
C THR A 63 11.57 -4.21 -1.24
N ILE A 64 11.94 -3.01 -1.68
CA ILE A 64 10.99 -1.97 -2.08
C ILE A 64 10.84 -2.02 -3.61
N SER A 65 9.60 -1.92 -4.08
CA SER A 65 9.25 -1.72 -5.49
C SER A 65 8.28 -0.55 -5.60
N GLY A 66 8.39 0.23 -6.67
CA GLY A 66 7.53 1.39 -6.92
C GLY A 66 7.95 2.71 -6.26
N ASP A 67 8.91 2.69 -5.32
CA ASP A 67 9.65 3.86 -4.79
C ASP A 67 11.14 3.48 -4.55
N SER A 68 11.98 4.44 -4.16
CA SER A 68 13.37 4.24 -3.75
C SER A 68 13.51 4.13 -2.24
N VAL A 69 14.38 3.25 -1.73
CA VAL A 69 14.76 3.21 -0.31
C VAL A 69 15.31 4.56 0.18
N SER A 70 15.98 5.32 -0.70
CA SER A 70 16.49 6.67 -0.40
C SER A 70 15.47 7.80 -0.65
N SER A 71 14.19 7.48 -0.79
CA SER A 71 13.11 8.46 -0.92
C SER A 71 13.08 9.40 0.28
N THR A 72 13.23 10.71 0.03
CA THR A 72 13.20 11.76 1.07
C THR A 72 11.80 12.07 1.60
N ARG A 73 10.79 11.35 1.09
CA ARG A 73 9.38 11.46 1.44
C ARG A 73 8.84 10.24 2.20
N ALA A 74 9.65 9.19 2.33
CA ALA A 74 9.28 7.93 2.97
C ALA A 74 10.10 7.67 4.24
N THR A 75 9.50 6.92 5.14
CA THR A 75 10.16 6.25 6.27
C THR A 75 9.88 4.76 6.12
N TRP A 76 10.88 3.94 6.42
CA TRP A 76 10.81 2.50 6.32
C TRP A 76 10.88 1.89 7.72
N ASP A 77 9.77 1.31 8.15
CA ASP A 77 9.59 0.76 9.49
C ASP A 77 9.80 -0.77 9.50
N TRP A 78 10.15 -1.30 10.66
CA TRP A 78 10.05 -2.73 10.95
C TRP A 78 9.10 -2.94 12.12
N PHE A 79 8.19 -3.89 11.93
CA PHE A 79 7.27 -4.36 12.97
C PHE A 79 7.46 -5.85 13.22
N ARG A 80 7.17 -6.27 14.44
CA ARG A 80 7.06 -7.67 14.82
C ARG A 80 5.75 -7.91 15.53
N GLN A 81 5.00 -8.92 15.11
CA GLN A 81 3.79 -9.36 15.76
C GLN A 81 3.99 -10.73 16.41
N PRO A 82 4.08 -10.81 17.76
CA PRO A 82 4.01 -12.06 18.47
C PRO A 82 2.63 -12.72 18.27
N ALA A 83 2.58 -14.06 18.27
CA ALA A 83 1.31 -14.78 18.13
C ALA A 83 0.28 -14.35 19.20
N GLY A 84 -0.92 -13.99 18.75
CA GLY A 84 -2.00 -13.50 19.63
C GLY A 84 -1.80 -12.10 20.22
N LYS A 85 -0.77 -11.35 19.82
CA LYS A 85 -0.49 -9.98 20.28
C LYS A 85 -0.64 -8.95 19.15
N ARG A 86 -0.60 -7.67 19.51
CA ARG A 86 -0.52 -6.56 18.56
C ARG A 86 0.89 -6.46 17.96
N PRO A 87 1.06 -5.85 16.77
CA PRO A 87 2.38 -5.49 16.26
C PRO A 87 3.13 -4.56 17.23
N GLU A 88 4.39 -4.87 17.46
CA GLU A 88 5.37 -4.13 18.24
C GLU A 88 6.34 -3.47 17.25
N TRP A 89 6.53 -2.15 17.36
CA TRP A 89 7.47 -1.40 16.51
C TRP A 89 8.91 -1.70 16.94
N MET A 90 9.77 -2.03 15.98
CA MET A 90 11.16 -2.43 16.23
C MET A 90 12.19 -1.34 15.91
N GLY A 91 11.79 -0.35 15.12
CA GLY A 91 12.64 0.73 14.66
C GLY A 91 12.29 1.13 13.23
N CYS A 92 12.86 2.24 12.79
CA CYS A 92 12.63 2.78 11.45
C CYS A 92 13.91 3.39 10.87
N THR A 93 13.93 3.60 9.56
CA THR A 93 14.97 4.36 8.89
C THR A 93 14.43 5.23 7.76
N TRP A 94 15.03 6.40 7.56
CA TRP A 94 14.65 7.33 6.51
C TRP A 94 15.86 8.13 6.01
N TYR A 95 15.81 8.54 4.75
CA TYR A 95 16.85 9.35 4.13
C TYR A 95 16.47 10.83 4.18
N ARG A 96 17.26 11.66 4.85
CA ARG A 96 17.00 13.11 4.95
C ARG A 96 18.29 13.91 5.05
N SER A 97 18.33 15.05 4.38
CA SER A 97 19.48 15.98 4.41
C SER A 97 20.81 15.31 4.04
N GLY A 98 20.80 14.44 3.02
CA GLY A 98 21.99 13.76 2.50
C GLY A 98 22.45 12.54 3.28
N ARG A 99 21.80 12.18 4.40
CA ARG A 99 22.21 11.06 5.27
C ARG A 99 21.06 10.13 5.65
N TRP A 100 21.41 8.92 6.04
CA TRP A 100 20.52 8.01 6.74
C TRP A 100 20.33 8.43 8.20
N ASN A 101 19.12 8.26 8.68
CA ASN A 101 18.76 8.36 10.09
C ASN A 101 18.01 7.08 10.46
N THR A 102 18.15 6.64 11.70
CA THR A 102 17.59 5.37 12.18
C THR A 102 17.20 5.53 13.64
N GLU A 103 16.00 5.08 14.00
CA GLU A 103 15.49 5.08 15.36
C GLU A 103 15.08 3.68 15.80
N TYR A 104 15.16 3.42 17.11
CA TYR A 104 14.80 2.15 17.75
C TYR A 104 14.17 2.44 19.11
N PRO A 105 13.29 1.57 19.64
CA PRO A 105 12.93 1.62 21.05
C PRO A 105 14.15 1.23 21.90
N SER A 106 14.31 1.89 23.06
CA SER A 106 15.49 1.72 23.93
C SER A 106 15.73 0.29 24.40
N SER A 107 14.69 -0.55 24.46
CA SER A 107 14.75 -1.98 24.78
C SER A 107 15.44 -2.84 23.71
N LEU A 108 15.52 -2.36 22.47
CA LEU A 108 16.06 -3.10 21.33
C LEU A 108 17.39 -2.52 20.82
N GLN A 109 17.72 -1.28 21.19
CA GLN A 109 18.87 -0.51 20.69
C GLN A 109 20.24 -1.20 20.84
N SER A 110 20.42 -2.05 21.85
CA SER A 110 21.70 -2.74 22.10
C SER A 110 21.98 -3.93 21.18
N ARG A 111 20.95 -4.45 20.49
CA ARG A 111 21.01 -5.72 19.74
C ARG A 111 20.34 -5.69 18.37
N THR A 112 19.81 -4.53 17.97
CA THR A 112 19.06 -4.34 16.73
C THR A 112 19.80 -3.35 15.83
N THR A 113 19.97 -3.71 14.57
CA THR A 113 20.61 -2.86 13.57
C THR A 113 19.77 -2.86 12.29
N ILE A 114 19.34 -1.68 11.85
CA ILE A 114 18.74 -1.48 10.53
C ILE A 114 19.79 -0.91 9.57
N THR A 115 19.95 -1.56 8.42
CA THR A 115 20.91 -1.18 7.36
C THR A 115 20.23 -1.07 6.00
N GLN A 116 20.74 -0.22 5.11
CA GLN A 116 20.12 0.12 3.83
C GLN A 116 21.07 -0.19 2.68
N ASP A 117 20.54 -0.81 1.62
CA ASP A 117 21.25 -1.10 0.37
C ASP A 117 20.54 -0.39 -0.79
N THR A 118 21.04 0.79 -1.15
CA THR A 118 20.53 1.59 -2.27
C THR A 118 20.74 0.92 -3.63
N SER A 119 21.70 0.01 -3.75
CA SER A 119 21.99 -0.67 -5.02
C SER A 119 20.95 -1.75 -5.34
N LYS A 120 20.36 -2.36 -4.30
CA LYS A 120 19.31 -3.38 -4.40
C LYS A 120 17.90 -2.88 -4.07
N ASN A 121 17.77 -1.60 -3.74
CA ASN A 121 16.54 -0.98 -3.26
C ASN A 121 15.94 -1.69 -2.03
N GLN A 122 16.80 -1.98 -1.05
CA GLN A 122 16.49 -2.82 0.11
C GLN A 122 16.87 -2.15 1.43
N PHE A 123 16.20 -2.56 2.50
CA PHE A 123 16.64 -2.32 3.87
C PHE A 123 16.45 -3.58 4.71
N SER A 124 17.31 -3.79 5.68
CA SER A 124 17.41 -5.03 6.46
C SER A 124 17.37 -4.76 7.95
N LEU A 125 16.71 -5.64 8.69
CA LEU A 125 16.71 -5.70 10.16
C LEU A 125 17.58 -6.86 10.61
N GLN A 126 18.68 -6.56 11.29
CA GLN A 126 19.47 -7.55 12.02
C GLN A 126 19.11 -7.51 13.51
N LEU A 127 18.71 -8.65 14.07
CA LEU A 127 18.43 -8.83 15.49
C LEU A 127 19.39 -9.87 16.07
N ARG A 128 20.19 -9.49 17.07
CA ARG A 128 21.22 -10.32 17.69
C ARG A 128 20.74 -10.93 19.01
N SER A 129 21.35 -12.04 19.40
CA SER A 129 21.08 -12.74 20.66
C SER A 129 19.59 -13.03 20.84
N LEU A 130 19.03 -13.80 19.91
CA LEU A 130 17.61 -14.14 19.87
C LEU A 130 17.13 -14.85 21.13
N THR A 131 15.90 -14.57 21.53
CA THR A 131 15.22 -15.15 22.68
C THR A 131 13.84 -15.68 22.26
N ALA A 132 13.21 -16.50 23.11
CA ALA A 132 11.80 -16.89 22.89
C ALA A 132 10.84 -15.68 22.86
N ALA A 133 11.24 -14.56 23.45
CA ALA A 133 10.50 -13.30 23.39
C ALA A 133 10.59 -12.62 22.00
N ASP A 134 11.34 -13.16 21.04
CA ASP A 134 11.51 -12.65 19.66
C ASP A 134 10.72 -13.45 18.62
N THR A 135 10.12 -14.58 18.98
CA THR A 135 9.28 -15.37 18.08
C THR A 135 8.02 -14.58 17.67
N GLY A 136 7.75 -14.47 16.37
CA GLY A 136 6.62 -13.73 15.82
C GLY A 136 6.73 -13.57 14.31
N THR A 137 5.69 -13.05 13.67
CA THR A 137 5.75 -12.61 12.28
C THR A 137 6.40 -11.23 12.21
N TYR A 138 7.23 -10.97 11.21
CA TYR A 138 7.89 -9.69 11.02
C TYR A 138 7.39 -9.07 9.71
N TYR A 139 7.23 -7.74 9.71
CA TYR A 139 6.67 -6.98 8.60
C TYR A 139 7.50 -5.74 8.30
N CYS A 140 7.51 -5.35 7.04
CA CYS A 140 7.80 -3.99 6.59
C CYS A 140 6.57 -3.40 5.86
#